data_AF-A0A7S4IKZ8-F1
#
_entry.id   AF-A0A7S4IKZ8-F1
#
_cell.length_a   1.000
_cell.length_b   1.000
_cell.length_c   1.000
_cell.angle_alpha   90.00
_cell.angle_beta   90.00
_cell.angle_gamma   90.00
#
_symmetry.space_group_name_H-M   'P 1'
#
loop_
_entity.id
_entity.type
_entity.pdbx_description
1 polymer ?
#
loop_
_entity_poly.entity_id
_entity_poly.type
_entity_poly.pdbx_seq_one_letter_code
_entity_poly.pdbx_strand_id
1 'polypeptide(L)'
;SQGSGGDAYSFPKFQAKLEQFDATQQSIQGLSSWLISHKDHCDEIVHMWSTEYYKVPTERKLTFLYLANDIMQTSRRYTMNFIDRFKTVIPKALNTLLRESDATIQGKVNRVIGIWKDRQVLPPSTMEEIISLPPVDLNKVAPPTSAPTSKPVAPAVKTGSPLVPQPQEPQKKVPKSLEKIVTLCNKLNEQEPHNLLSEDNLTSSAKASIFPWGPQSKHRMNPDNALEMLKDVRKTLSAATELKERVEKDLERRAELVTLINQLQEKQTVILDSNISKLQDCLEFLTNIRAAHQDLEDYTRNMTGFKRFIGDYSNSHENSPKRAKVNSPPPPLPEPGRHPSYPPPLPGHGNYQTISKLPPAM
;
A
#
# COMPACT_ATOMS: atom_id res chain seq x y z
N SER A 1 -6.31 -32.60 -31.17
CA SER A 1 -6.94 -33.06 -29.92
C SER A 1 -7.28 -31.88 -29.05
N GLN A 2 -8.56 -31.82 -28.68
CA GLN A 2 -9.23 -31.02 -27.65
C GLN A 2 -9.13 -29.48 -27.72
N GLY A 3 -10.22 -28.88 -28.20
CA GLY A 3 -10.47 -27.45 -28.18
C GLY A 3 -11.08 -26.98 -26.86
N SER A 4 -10.71 -25.77 -26.45
CA SER A 4 -11.26 -25.10 -25.27
C SER A 4 -12.45 -24.22 -25.69
N GLY A 5 -13.61 -24.86 -25.92
CA GLY A 5 -14.89 -24.17 -25.88
C GLY A 5 -15.18 -23.78 -24.43
N GLY A 6 -14.68 -22.63 -23.99
CA GLY A 6 -14.76 -22.19 -22.61
C GLY A 6 -16.18 -21.81 -22.21
N ASP A 7 -16.70 -22.45 -21.17
CA ASP A 7 -18.03 -22.24 -20.58
C ASP A 7 -18.39 -20.75 -20.40
N ALA A 8 -19.26 -20.23 -21.27
CA ALA A 8 -19.78 -18.87 -21.17
C ALA A 8 -20.39 -18.58 -19.79
N TYR A 9 -20.02 -17.44 -19.22
CA TYR A 9 -20.58 -16.93 -17.97
C TYR A 9 -22.09 -16.67 -18.10
N SER A 10 -22.84 -17.14 -17.11
CA SER A 10 -24.21 -16.74 -16.88
C SER A 10 -24.52 -16.79 -15.40
N PHE A 11 -25.43 -15.92 -14.96
CA PHE A 11 -25.86 -15.84 -13.56
C PHE A 11 -26.29 -17.22 -13.00
N PRO A 12 -27.15 -18.02 -13.67
CA PRO A 12 -27.56 -19.33 -13.16
C PRO A 12 -26.42 -20.34 -13.08
N LYS A 13 -25.45 -20.29 -14.01
CA LYS A 13 -24.28 -21.17 -13.98
C LYS A 13 -23.37 -20.84 -12.80
N PHE A 14 -23.16 -19.55 -12.54
CA PHE A 14 -22.36 -19.14 -11.39
C PHE A 14 -23.04 -19.57 -10.09
N GLN A 15 -24.35 -19.35 -9.95
CA GLN A 15 -25.10 -19.79 -8.78
C GLN A 15 -25.00 -21.32 -8.58
N ALA A 16 -25.20 -22.13 -9.62
CA ALA A 16 -25.06 -23.58 -9.53
C ALA A 16 -23.64 -24.01 -9.12
N LYS A 17 -22.60 -23.34 -9.62
CA LYS A 17 -21.21 -23.59 -9.20
C LYS A 17 -20.97 -23.19 -7.74
N LEU A 18 -21.58 -22.10 -7.24
CA LEU A 18 -21.53 -21.70 -5.83
C LEU A 18 -22.27 -22.70 -4.92
N GLU A 19 -23.32 -23.35 -5.43
CA GLU A 19 -24.06 -24.38 -4.70
C GLU A 19 -23.29 -25.70 -4.60
N GLN A 20 -22.39 -25.98 -5.52
CA GLN A 20 -21.68 -27.27 -5.62
C GLN A 20 -20.24 -27.25 -5.09
N PHE A 21 -19.57 -26.09 -5.03
CA PHE A 21 -18.17 -26.06 -4.58
C PHE A 21 -18.02 -26.38 -3.09
N ASP A 22 -16.88 -26.96 -2.73
CA ASP A 22 -16.55 -27.41 -1.39
C ASP A 22 -15.24 -26.80 -0.88
N ALA A 23 -14.80 -27.21 0.30
CA ALA A 23 -13.58 -26.69 0.93
C ALA A 23 -12.28 -27.33 0.40
N THR A 24 -12.35 -28.20 -0.62
CA THR A 24 -11.15 -28.79 -1.21
C THR A 24 -10.42 -27.77 -2.07
N GLN A 25 -9.09 -27.86 -2.08
CA GLN A 25 -8.25 -26.93 -2.82
C GLN A 25 -8.56 -26.97 -4.33
N GLN A 26 -8.82 -28.16 -4.88
CA GLN A 26 -9.15 -28.33 -6.30
C GLN A 26 -10.47 -27.64 -6.65
N SER A 27 -11.49 -27.78 -5.82
CA SER A 27 -12.81 -27.15 -6.03
C SER A 27 -12.71 -25.62 -5.97
N ILE A 28 -12.03 -25.09 -4.96
CA ILE A 28 -11.81 -23.66 -4.79
C ILE A 28 -11.00 -23.07 -5.96
N GLN A 29 -9.88 -23.68 -6.33
CA GLN A 29 -9.01 -23.20 -7.41
C GLN A 29 -9.70 -23.30 -8.78
N GLY A 30 -10.45 -24.37 -9.03
CA GLY A 30 -11.23 -24.54 -10.25
C GLY A 30 -12.27 -23.45 -10.41
N LEU A 31 -13.05 -23.17 -9.35
CA LEU A 31 -14.05 -22.10 -9.37
C LEU A 31 -13.40 -20.72 -9.47
N SER A 32 -12.36 -20.45 -8.68
CA SER A 32 -11.60 -19.19 -8.70
C SER A 32 -11.04 -18.90 -10.10
N SER A 33 -10.41 -19.89 -10.74
CA SER A 33 -9.86 -19.74 -12.10
C SER A 33 -10.94 -19.42 -13.13
N TRP A 34 -12.09 -20.09 -13.05
CA TRP A 34 -13.25 -19.81 -13.92
C TRP A 34 -13.84 -18.41 -13.67
N LEU A 35 -13.87 -17.92 -12.44
CA LEU A 35 -14.34 -16.57 -12.14
C LEU A 35 -13.37 -15.50 -12.62
N ILE A 36 -12.06 -15.74 -12.49
CA ILE A 36 -11.01 -14.83 -12.95
C ILE A 36 -11.00 -14.76 -14.49
N SER A 37 -11.29 -15.85 -15.20
CA SER A 37 -11.42 -15.81 -16.67
C SER A 37 -12.61 -14.96 -17.13
N HIS A 38 -13.59 -14.73 -16.26
CA HIS A 38 -14.76 -13.89 -16.50
C HIS A 38 -14.71 -12.58 -15.71
N LYS A 39 -13.50 -12.02 -15.54
CA LYS A 39 -13.25 -10.77 -14.80
C LYS A 39 -14.07 -9.56 -15.26
N ASP A 40 -14.57 -9.57 -16.49
CA ASP A 40 -15.43 -8.50 -17.02
C ASP A 40 -16.76 -8.41 -16.26
N HIS A 41 -17.19 -9.51 -15.62
CA HIS A 41 -18.37 -9.57 -14.75
C HIS A 41 -18.01 -9.44 -13.26
N CYS A 42 -16.87 -8.85 -12.90
CA CYS A 42 -16.39 -8.74 -11.52
C CYS A 42 -17.46 -8.20 -10.56
N ASP A 43 -18.22 -7.19 -10.97
CA ASP A 43 -19.22 -6.53 -10.12
C ASP A 43 -20.37 -7.48 -9.78
N GLU A 44 -20.88 -8.20 -10.79
CA GLU A 44 -21.90 -9.23 -10.62
C GLU A 44 -21.38 -10.42 -9.80
N ILE A 45 -20.14 -10.83 -10.04
CA ILE A 45 -19.51 -11.95 -9.34
C ILE A 45 -19.42 -11.66 -7.84
N VAL A 46 -18.91 -10.49 -7.46
CA VAL A 46 -18.77 -10.10 -6.05
C VAL A 46 -20.14 -9.88 -5.40
N HIS A 47 -21.10 -9.31 -6.14
CA HIS A 47 -22.46 -9.14 -5.67
C HIS A 47 -23.15 -10.47 -5.36
N MET A 48 -23.06 -11.45 -6.26
CA MET A 48 -23.63 -12.77 -6.05
C MET A 48 -22.88 -13.55 -4.96
N TRP A 49 -21.54 -13.50 -4.94
CA TRP A 49 -20.75 -14.07 -3.84
C TRP A 49 -21.27 -13.54 -2.49
N SER A 50 -21.46 -12.23 -2.35
CA SER A 50 -21.96 -11.61 -1.12
C SER A 50 -23.39 -12.06 -0.82
N THR A 51 -24.25 -12.16 -1.84
CA THR A 51 -25.65 -12.54 -1.66
C THR A 51 -25.78 -13.99 -1.16
N GLU A 52 -25.04 -14.91 -1.78
CA GLU A 52 -25.04 -16.33 -1.38
C GLU A 52 -24.33 -16.57 -0.06
N TYR A 53 -23.28 -15.79 0.24
CA TYR A 53 -22.57 -15.85 1.52
C TYR A 53 -23.49 -15.69 2.74
N TYR A 54 -24.48 -14.79 2.68
CA TYR A 54 -25.40 -14.58 3.81
C TYR A 54 -26.52 -15.63 3.90
N LYS A 55 -26.72 -16.47 2.88
CA LYS A 55 -27.73 -17.54 2.88
C LYS A 55 -27.21 -18.88 3.45
N VAL A 56 -25.90 -19.07 3.46
CA VAL A 56 -25.26 -20.34 3.85
C VAL A 56 -24.93 -20.41 5.34
N PRO A 57 -24.81 -21.61 5.95
CA PRO A 57 -24.40 -21.75 7.36
C PRO A 57 -22.94 -21.33 7.59
N THR A 58 -22.58 -21.04 8.85
CA THR A 58 -21.26 -20.53 9.27
C THR A 58 -20.09 -21.35 8.75
N GLU A 59 -20.19 -22.68 8.73
CA GLU A 59 -19.13 -23.56 8.23
C GLU A 59 -18.86 -23.34 6.73
N ARG A 60 -19.92 -23.09 5.96
CA ARG A 60 -19.83 -22.84 4.52
C ARG A 60 -19.39 -21.40 4.22
N LYS A 61 -19.71 -20.43 5.09
CA LYS A 61 -19.16 -19.06 5.02
C LYS A 61 -17.63 -19.05 5.04
N LEU A 62 -16.99 -19.93 5.81
CA LEU A 62 -15.54 -20.08 5.81
C LEU A 62 -15.01 -20.55 4.43
N THR A 63 -15.71 -21.48 3.77
CA THR A 63 -15.38 -21.93 2.42
C THR A 63 -15.50 -20.81 1.39
N PHE A 64 -16.52 -19.96 1.49
CA PHE A 64 -16.66 -18.75 0.69
C PHE A 64 -15.52 -17.75 0.93
N LEU A 65 -15.05 -17.62 2.17
CA LEU A 65 -13.89 -16.79 2.50
C LEU A 65 -12.62 -17.32 1.83
N TYR A 66 -12.43 -18.64 1.77
CA TYR A 66 -11.30 -19.24 1.05
C TYR A 66 -11.36 -19.01 -0.46
N LEU A 67 -12.56 -19.05 -1.04
CA LEU A 67 -12.77 -18.67 -2.44
C LEU A 67 -12.42 -17.20 -2.69
N ALA A 68 -12.93 -16.27 -1.87
CA ALA A 68 -12.59 -14.85 -2.00
C ALA A 68 -11.09 -14.60 -1.83
N ASN A 69 -10.46 -15.31 -0.89
CA ASN A 69 -9.01 -15.26 -0.69
C ASN A 69 -8.23 -15.71 -1.94
N ASP A 70 -8.60 -16.84 -2.54
CA ASP A 70 -7.94 -17.33 -3.75
C ASP A 70 -8.16 -16.38 -4.93
N ILE A 71 -9.38 -15.88 -5.12
CA ILE A 71 -9.69 -14.90 -6.17
C ILE A 71 -8.85 -13.64 -5.99
N MET A 72 -8.85 -13.01 -4.81
CA MET A 72 -8.10 -11.77 -4.58
C MET A 72 -6.60 -11.95 -4.76
N GLN A 73 -6.03 -13.07 -4.29
CA GLN A 73 -4.59 -13.31 -4.43
C GLN A 73 -4.18 -13.67 -5.87
N THR A 74 -4.99 -14.48 -6.56
CA THR A 74 -4.69 -14.93 -7.93
C THR A 74 -4.97 -13.84 -8.95
N SER A 75 -6.08 -13.12 -8.81
CA SER A 75 -6.45 -12.02 -9.71
C SER A 75 -5.49 -10.83 -9.64
N ARG A 76 -4.84 -10.58 -8.49
CA ARG A 76 -3.89 -9.47 -8.29
C ARG A 76 -2.77 -9.43 -9.35
N ARG A 77 -2.42 -10.56 -9.97
CA ARG A 77 -1.42 -10.62 -11.05
C ARG A 77 -1.91 -10.04 -12.37
N TYR A 78 -3.23 -9.95 -12.55
CA TYR A 78 -3.89 -9.62 -13.81
C TYR A 78 -4.80 -8.39 -13.72
N THR A 79 -5.46 -8.17 -12.58
CA THR A 79 -6.39 -7.05 -12.36
C THR A 79 -6.56 -6.72 -10.87
N MET A 80 -6.74 -5.44 -10.55
CA MET A 80 -7.12 -5.00 -9.20
C MET A 80 -8.64 -4.97 -8.98
N ASN A 81 -9.45 -5.14 -10.03
CA ASN A 81 -10.91 -4.97 -9.96
C ASN A 81 -11.54 -5.85 -8.87
N PHE A 82 -11.12 -7.11 -8.76
CA PHE A 82 -11.60 -8.01 -7.72
C PHE A 82 -11.25 -7.50 -6.32
N ILE A 83 -10.02 -7.02 -6.09
CA ILE A 83 -9.62 -6.46 -4.79
C ILE A 83 -10.45 -5.21 -4.47
N ASP A 84 -10.66 -4.33 -5.45
CA ASP A 84 -11.44 -3.10 -5.31
C ASP A 84 -12.92 -3.34 -5.02
N ARG A 85 -13.49 -4.46 -5.48
CA ARG A 85 -14.85 -4.85 -5.15
C ARG A 85 -14.93 -5.65 -3.87
N PHE A 86 -14.03 -6.60 -3.64
CA PHE A 86 -14.03 -7.38 -2.40
C PHE A 86 -13.76 -6.51 -1.17
N LYS A 87 -12.92 -5.49 -1.24
CA LYS A 87 -12.64 -4.60 -0.09
C LYS A 87 -13.90 -3.93 0.47
N THR A 88 -14.97 -3.78 -0.31
CA THR A 88 -16.23 -3.16 0.14
C THR A 88 -17.17 -4.14 0.83
N VAL A 89 -17.05 -5.45 0.58
CA VAL A 89 -17.94 -6.49 1.13
C VAL A 89 -17.29 -7.32 2.23
N ILE A 90 -15.95 -7.47 2.19
CA ILE A 90 -15.18 -8.33 3.09
C ILE A 90 -15.29 -7.92 4.57
N PRO A 91 -15.16 -6.64 4.97
CA PRO A 91 -15.25 -6.27 6.39
C PRO A 91 -16.57 -6.68 7.03
N LYS A 92 -17.69 -6.43 6.34
CA LYS A 92 -19.03 -6.83 6.79
C LYS A 92 -19.18 -8.35 6.83
N ALA A 93 -18.72 -9.05 5.79
CA ALA A 93 -18.78 -10.51 5.73
C ALA A 93 -17.98 -11.15 6.88
N LEU A 94 -16.76 -10.66 7.14
CA LEU A 94 -15.91 -11.11 8.23
C LEU A 94 -16.54 -10.86 9.59
N ASN A 95 -17.10 -9.66 9.84
CA ASN A 95 -17.78 -9.35 11.09
C ASN A 95 -18.91 -10.35 11.39
N THR A 96 -19.73 -10.67 10.39
CA THR A 96 -20.79 -11.67 10.53
C THR A 96 -20.24 -13.06 10.85
N LEU A 97 -19.22 -13.53 10.11
CA LEU A 97 -18.64 -14.85 10.34
C LEU A 97 -17.96 -14.94 11.69
N LEU A 98 -17.15 -13.95 12.07
CA LEU A 98 -16.47 -13.89 13.35
C LEU A 98 -17.43 -13.94 14.53
N ARG A 99 -18.59 -13.26 14.44
CA ARG A 99 -19.61 -13.25 15.49
C ARG A 99 -20.39 -14.57 15.58
N GLU A 100 -20.62 -15.24 14.46
CA GLU A 100 -21.41 -16.48 14.38
C GLU A 100 -20.57 -17.75 14.54
N SER A 101 -19.24 -17.64 14.59
CA SER A 101 -18.32 -18.76 14.61
C SER A 101 -17.77 -19.09 16.00
N ASP A 102 -17.33 -20.34 16.15
CA ASP A 102 -16.59 -20.81 17.30
C ASP A 102 -15.10 -20.43 17.22
N ALA A 103 -14.37 -20.65 18.31
CA ALA A 103 -12.93 -20.36 18.37
C ALA A 103 -12.12 -21.09 17.27
N THR A 104 -12.59 -22.26 16.82
CA THR A 104 -11.94 -23.04 15.76
C THR A 104 -11.98 -22.33 14.42
N ILE A 105 -13.18 -21.89 13.99
CA ILE A 105 -13.35 -21.16 12.74
C ILE A 105 -12.73 -19.77 12.85
N GLN A 106 -12.88 -19.07 13.98
CA GLN A 106 -12.22 -17.78 14.22
C GLN A 106 -10.70 -17.86 14.06
N GLY A 107 -10.05 -18.92 14.57
CA GLY A 107 -8.61 -19.15 14.37
C GLY A 107 -8.23 -19.29 12.89
N LYS A 108 -9.06 -19.96 12.09
CA LYS A 108 -8.86 -20.08 10.63
C LYS A 108 -9.06 -18.74 9.92
N VAL A 109 -10.07 -17.97 10.31
CA VAL A 109 -10.34 -16.62 9.78
C VAL A 109 -9.19 -15.67 10.11
N ASN A 110 -8.73 -15.64 11.36
CA ASN A 110 -7.59 -14.82 11.80
C ASN A 110 -6.30 -15.17 11.04
N ARG A 111 -6.08 -16.45 10.72
CA ARG A 111 -4.97 -16.86 9.85
C ARG A 111 -5.09 -16.27 8.43
N VAL A 112 -6.29 -16.28 7.83
CA VAL A 112 -6.51 -15.66 6.52
C VAL A 112 -6.25 -14.15 6.58
N ILE A 113 -6.74 -13.46 7.61
CA ILE A 113 -6.50 -12.03 7.82
C ILE A 113 -5.00 -11.74 8.01
N GLY A 114 -4.29 -12.57 8.76
CA GLY A 114 -2.83 -12.49 8.90
C GLY A 114 -2.11 -12.60 7.55
N ILE A 115 -2.50 -13.55 6.71
CA ILE A 115 -1.96 -13.69 5.35
C ILE A 115 -2.24 -12.45 4.50
N TRP A 116 -3.42 -11.85 4.62
CA TRP A 116 -3.74 -10.61 3.90
C TRP A 116 -2.90 -9.42 4.36
N LYS A 117 -2.61 -9.35 5.67
CA LYS A 117 -1.69 -8.36 6.24
C LYS A 117 -0.27 -8.55 5.70
N ASP A 118 0.27 -9.76 5.83
CA ASP A 118 1.66 -10.07 5.47
C ASP A 118 1.93 -9.88 3.97
N ARG A 119 0.96 -10.25 3.13
CA ARG A 119 1.08 -10.15 1.66
C ARG A 119 0.56 -8.82 1.10
N GLN A 120 0.06 -7.92 1.96
CA GLN A 120 -0.58 -6.66 1.55
C GLN A 120 -1.66 -6.88 0.48
N VAL A 121 -2.57 -7.84 0.70
CA VAL A 121 -3.63 -8.21 -0.27
C VAL A 121 -4.69 -7.11 -0.36
N LEU A 122 -5.04 -6.52 0.78
CA LEU A 122 -6.01 -5.43 0.88
C LEU A 122 -5.30 -4.10 1.24
N PRO A 123 -5.88 -2.94 0.87
CA PRO A 123 -5.35 -1.64 1.24
C PRO A 123 -5.23 -1.48 2.76
N PRO A 124 -4.27 -0.68 3.27
CA PRO A 124 -4.07 -0.46 4.70
C PRO A 124 -5.34 -0.03 5.44
N SER A 125 -6.14 0.87 4.85
CA SER A 125 -7.39 1.36 5.43
C SER A 125 -8.42 0.24 5.67
N THR A 126 -8.53 -0.70 4.72
CA THR A 126 -9.44 -1.85 4.85
C THR A 126 -8.89 -2.86 5.85
N MET A 127 -7.57 -3.04 5.90
CA MET A 127 -6.95 -3.91 6.90
C MET A 127 -7.14 -3.39 8.32
N GLU A 128 -7.03 -2.08 8.54
CA GLU A 128 -7.33 -1.43 9.83
C GLU A 128 -8.79 -1.65 10.26
N GLU A 129 -9.74 -1.48 9.34
CA GLU A 129 -11.15 -1.77 9.58
C GLU A 129 -11.33 -3.24 10.01
N ILE A 130 -10.73 -4.19 9.27
CA ILE A 130 -10.82 -5.62 9.59
C ILE A 130 -10.20 -5.94 10.95
N ILE A 131 -9.02 -5.40 11.25
CA ILE A 131 -8.32 -5.65 12.52
C ILE A 131 -9.10 -5.09 13.72
N SER A 132 -9.91 -4.05 13.52
CA SER A 132 -10.78 -3.50 14.56
C SER A 132 -12.00 -4.37 14.89
N LEU A 133 -12.30 -5.40 14.09
CA LEU A 133 -13.44 -6.28 14.31
C LEU A 133 -13.20 -7.27 15.47
N PRO A 134 -14.14 -7.43 16.41
CA PRO A 134 -14.06 -8.51 17.39
C PRO A 134 -14.49 -9.86 16.75
N PRO A 135 -13.84 -10.99 17.07
CA PRO A 135 -12.66 -11.22 17.89
C PRO A 135 -11.38 -11.48 17.05
N VAL A 136 -10.97 -10.51 16.22
CA VAL A 136 -9.69 -10.64 15.49
C VAL A 136 -8.51 -10.58 16.47
N ASP A 137 -7.73 -11.65 16.52
CA ASP A 137 -6.50 -11.76 17.30
C ASP A 137 -5.39 -12.35 16.42
N LEU A 138 -4.54 -11.46 15.91
CA LEU A 138 -3.39 -11.83 15.07
C LEU A 138 -2.15 -12.19 15.91
N ASN A 139 -2.15 -11.88 17.21
CA ASN A 139 -1.00 -12.10 18.09
C ASN A 139 -0.93 -13.55 18.59
N LYS A 140 -2.01 -14.33 18.40
CA LYS A 140 -2.09 -15.75 18.76
C LYS A 140 -1.78 -16.72 17.61
N VAL A 141 -1.47 -16.22 16.40
CA VAL A 141 -1.24 -17.05 15.21
C VAL A 141 0.22 -17.52 15.18
N ALA A 142 0.47 -18.77 15.58
CA ALA A 142 1.79 -19.39 15.48
C ALA A 142 2.22 -19.64 14.00
N PRO A 143 3.55 -19.65 13.70
CA PRO A 143 4.06 -19.98 12.36
C PRO A 143 3.72 -21.43 11.93
N PRO A 144 3.74 -21.77 10.62
CA PRO A 144 3.04 -22.93 10.11
C PRO A 144 3.81 -24.24 10.34
N THR A 145 3.17 -25.19 11.03
CA THR A 145 3.49 -26.61 10.90
C THR A 145 2.19 -27.42 10.82
N SER A 146 2.20 -28.41 9.92
CA SER A 146 1.17 -29.39 9.55
C SER A 146 0.35 -30.01 10.71
N ALA A 147 -0.95 -30.23 10.44
CA ALA A 147 -2.00 -30.82 11.31
C ALA A 147 -1.78 -32.32 11.65
N PRO A 148 -2.69 -33.03 12.39
CA PRO A 148 -3.78 -32.64 13.34
C PRO A 148 -3.54 -33.25 14.77
N THR A 149 -4.23 -32.92 15.87
CA THR A 149 -5.49 -33.57 16.33
C THR A 149 -5.82 -33.12 17.78
N SER A 150 -7.12 -32.96 18.06
CA SER A 150 -7.87 -33.13 19.34
C SER A 150 -7.67 -32.24 20.59
N LYS A 151 -8.74 -31.49 20.85
CA LYS A 151 -9.56 -31.39 22.09
C LYS A 151 -9.21 -30.36 23.20
N PRO A 152 -10.23 -29.90 23.95
CA PRO A 152 -10.33 -28.54 24.47
C PRO A 152 -10.38 -28.44 26.00
N VAL A 153 -9.98 -27.30 26.57
CA VAL A 153 -10.40 -26.86 27.91
C VAL A 153 -10.68 -25.35 27.89
N ALA A 154 -11.86 -24.99 28.39
CA ALA A 154 -12.43 -23.64 28.55
C ALA A 154 -12.05 -23.05 29.94
N PRO A 155 -12.67 -21.96 30.44
CA PRO A 155 -12.71 -20.58 29.94
C PRO A 155 -12.40 -19.54 31.06
N ALA A 156 -12.69 -18.26 30.76
CA ALA A 156 -13.03 -17.16 31.70
C ALA A 156 -11.85 -16.22 32.10
N VAL A 157 -11.94 -14.89 32.29
CA VAL A 157 -13.02 -13.92 32.57
C VAL A 157 -12.57 -12.50 32.14
N LYS A 158 -13.51 -11.75 31.53
CA LYS A 158 -13.92 -10.32 31.65
C LYS A 158 -12.98 -9.20 32.16
N THR A 159 -13.38 -7.98 31.75
CA THR A 159 -13.17 -6.61 32.29
C THR A 159 -12.07 -5.80 31.60
N GLY A 160 -12.22 -4.54 31.16
CA GLY A 160 -13.33 -3.58 31.15
C GLY A 160 -12.78 -2.14 31.05
N SER A 161 -13.23 -1.38 30.04
CA SER A 161 -13.28 0.11 29.94
C SER A 161 -11.95 0.90 29.71
N PRO A 162 -11.99 2.22 29.37
CA PRO A 162 -12.74 2.90 28.29
C PRO A 162 -11.93 3.99 27.52
N LEU A 163 -12.47 4.34 26.34
CA LEU A 163 -12.40 5.59 25.53
C LEU A 163 -11.43 6.75 25.90
N VAL A 164 -10.63 7.19 24.92
CA VAL A 164 -10.17 8.59 24.74
C VAL A 164 -10.27 8.96 23.25
N PRO A 165 -10.90 10.10 22.84
CA PRO A 165 -11.03 10.49 21.43
C PRO A 165 -9.75 11.09 20.83
N GLN A 166 -9.44 10.74 19.58
CA GLN A 166 -8.30 11.25 18.80
C GLN A 166 -8.72 12.46 17.93
N PRO A 167 -7.94 13.55 17.86
CA PRO A 167 -8.20 14.69 16.96
C PRO A 167 -7.92 14.37 15.48
N GLN A 168 -8.79 14.85 14.58
CA GLN A 168 -8.69 14.68 13.12
C GLN A 168 -7.62 15.59 12.49
N GLU A 169 -6.75 15.04 11.64
CA GLU A 169 -5.83 15.79 10.76
C GLU A 169 -6.47 16.19 9.41
N PRO A 170 -6.06 17.33 8.83
CA PRO A 170 -6.64 17.88 7.60
C PRO A 170 -6.16 17.17 6.31
N GLN A 171 -7.11 16.83 5.43
CA GLN A 171 -6.88 16.13 4.15
C GLN A 171 -5.97 16.93 3.19
N LYS A 172 -4.81 16.39 2.82
CA LYS A 172 -3.93 16.94 1.77
C LYS A 172 -4.42 16.52 0.37
N LYS A 173 -4.56 17.51 -0.52
CA LYS A 173 -4.91 17.34 -1.95
C LYS A 173 -3.84 16.52 -2.69
N VAL A 174 -4.26 15.63 -3.58
CA VAL A 174 -3.38 14.79 -4.40
C VAL A 174 -2.57 15.65 -5.39
N PRO A 175 -1.26 15.41 -5.55
CA PRO A 175 -0.44 16.09 -6.56
C PRO A 175 -0.97 15.91 -7.99
N LYS A 176 -1.11 17.00 -8.76
CA LYS A 176 -1.59 17.01 -10.16
C LYS A 176 -0.82 16.06 -11.09
N SER A 177 0.45 15.79 -10.80
CA SER A 177 1.29 14.84 -11.54
C SER A 177 0.85 13.39 -11.34
N LEU A 178 0.35 13.03 -10.15
CA LEU A 178 -0.23 11.71 -9.89
C LEU A 178 -1.57 11.55 -10.60
N GLU A 179 -2.40 12.61 -10.65
CA GLU A 179 -3.66 12.59 -11.40
C GLU A 179 -3.42 12.32 -12.90
N LYS A 180 -2.38 12.92 -13.50
CA LYS A 180 -2.00 12.65 -14.90
C LYS A 180 -1.58 11.20 -15.12
N ILE A 181 -0.77 10.63 -14.23
CA ILE A 181 -0.34 9.24 -14.30
C ILE A 181 -1.54 8.30 -14.18
N VAL A 182 -2.40 8.51 -13.18
CA VAL A 182 -3.63 7.72 -13.00
C VAL A 182 -4.52 7.81 -14.23
N THR A 183 -4.68 9.01 -14.81
CA THR A 183 -5.47 9.21 -16.03
C THR A 183 -4.88 8.46 -17.23
N LEU A 184 -3.56 8.50 -17.42
CA LEU A 184 -2.89 7.77 -18.51
C LEU A 184 -2.93 6.26 -18.29
N CYS A 185 -2.72 5.78 -17.07
CA CYS A 185 -2.90 4.38 -16.71
C CYS A 185 -4.32 3.89 -17.00
N ASN A 186 -5.34 4.68 -16.63
CA ASN A 186 -6.73 4.32 -16.90
C ASN A 186 -7.01 4.31 -18.41
N LYS A 187 -6.53 5.30 -19.17
CA LYS A 187 -6.66 5.32 -20.64
C LYS A 187 -5.94 4.15 -21.33
N LEU A 188 -4.79 3.74 -20.80
CA LEU A 188 -4.06 2.56 -21.27
C LEU A 188 -4.81 1.27 -20.90
N ASN A 189 -5.39 1.20 -19.70
CA ASN A 189 -6.16 0.05 -19.22
C ASN A 189 -7.52 -0.09 -19.94
N GLU A 190 -8.16 1.01 -20.30
CA GLU A 190 -9.34 1.06 -21.18
C GLU A 190 -8.99 0.67 -22.62
N GLN A 191 -7.72 0.77 -23.02
CA GLN A 191 -7.21 0.41 -24.34
C GLN A 191 -6.35 -0.87 -24.33
N GLU A 192 -6.27 -1.60 -23.21
CA GLU A 192 -5.37 -2.75 -23.05
C GLU A 192 -5.78 -3.98 -23.90
N PRO A 193 -4.79 -4.81 -24.28
CA PRO A 193 -4.64 -5.51 -25.55
C PRO A 193 -5.27 -6.91 -25.59
N HIS A 194 -6.34 -7.19 -24.84
CA HIS A 194 -7.15 -8.39 -25.14
C HIS A 194 -7.79 -8.31 -26.54
N ASN A 195 -7.68 -7.17 -27.24
CA ASN A 195 -8.03 -7.04 -28.65
C ASN A 195 -6.86 -6.73 -29.60
N LEU A 196 -5.64 -6.52 -29.10
CA LEU A 196 -4.46 -6.24 -29.95
C LEU A 196 -3.63 -7.50 -30.21
N LEU A 197 -3.63 -8.46 -29.27
CA LEU A 197 -3.00 -9.78 -29.42
C LEU A 197 -3.94 -10.95 -29.12
N SER A 198 -5.20 -10.66 -28.76
CA SER A 198 -6.38 -11.42 -29.19
C SER A 198 -6.09 -12.37 -30.34
N GLU A 199 -5.98 -13.69 -30.09
CA GLU A 199 -6.43 -14.75 -31.00
C GLU A 199 -7.30 -14.13 -32.09
N ASP A 200 -8.40 -13.54 -31.66
CA ASP A 200 -9.52 -13.19 -32.52
C ASP A 200 -9.33 -12.00 -33.45
N ASN A 201 -8.45 -11.03 -33.19
CA ASN A 201 -8.34 -9.84 -34.07
C ASN A 201 -7.18 -9.98 -35.05
N LEU A 202 -6.08 -10.56 -34.59
CA LEU A 202 -4.97 -10.95 -35.44
C LEU A 202 -5.37 -12.18 -36.24
N THR A 203 -6.19 -13.10 -35.73
CA THR A 203 -6.66 -14.29 -36.46
C THR A 203 -7.92 -14.02 -37.31
N SER A 204 -8.87 -13.15 -36.95
CA SER A 204 -10.06 -12.91 -37.81
C SER A 204 -9.85 -11.97 -39.01
N SER A 205 -8.79 -11.15 -39.09
CA SER A 205 -8.63 -10.20 -40.21
C SER A 205 -7.23 -10.17 -40.85
N ALA A 206 -6.16 -10.28 -40.05
CA ALA A 206 -4.80 -10.14 -40.58
C ALA A 206 -4.01 -11.46 -40.72
N LYS A 207 -4.22 -12.49 -39.89
CA LYS A 207 -3.57 -13.81 -39.96
C LYS A 207 -4.42 -14.87 -40.68
N ALA A 208 -5.75 -14.92 -40.51
CA ALA A 208 -6.54 -15.88 -41.30
C ALA A 208 -6.62 -15.53 -42.78
N SER A 209 -6.47 -14.24 -43.13
CA SER A 209 -6.42 -13.78 -44.52
C SER A 209 -4.98 -13.71 -45.07
N ILE A 210 -3.96 -13.93 -44.23
CA ILE A 210 -2.69 -14.48 -44.71
C ILE A 210 -2.95 -15.95 -45.04
N PHE A 211 -3.62 -16.13 -46.18
CA PHE A 211 -3.20 -17.12 -47.15
C PHE A 211 -1.66 -17.15 -47.11
N PRO A 212 -0.99 -18.30 -46.98
CA PRO A 212 0.46 -18.33 -47.07
C PRO A 212 0.83 -17.89 -48.49
N TRP A 213 0.97 -16.58 -48.72
CA TRP A 213 1.57 -15.99 -49.90
C TRP A 213 3.06 -16.27 -49.79
N GLY A 214 3.41 -17.51 -50.09
CA GLY A 214 4.77 -17.97 -50.29
C GLY A 214 5.12 -17.93 -51.78
N PRO A 215 6.37 -18.26 -52.13
CA PRO A 215 6.83 -18.34 -53.52
C PRO A 215 5.93 -19.20 -54.42
N GLN A 216 5.24 -20.19 -53.83
CA GLN A 216 4.36 -21.15 -54.50
C GLN A 216 2.98 -20.58 -54.88
N SER A 217 2.59 -19.43 -54.34
CA SER A 217 1.23 -18.86 -54.49
C SER A 217 1.01 -18.21 -55.86
N LYS A 218 2.09 -17.81 -56.54
CA LYS A 218 2.05 -17.34 -57.94
C LYS A 218 1.44 -18.36 -58.90
N HIS A 219 1.61 -19.65 -58.62
CA HIS A 219 1.12 -20.74 -59.46
C HIS A 219 -0.37 -21.06 -59.25
N ARG A 220 -1.04 -20.45 -58.27
CA ARG A 220 -2.49 -20.62 -58.00
C ARG A 220 -3.35 -19.47 -58.53
N MET A 221 -2.73 -18.41 -59.03
CA MET A 221 -3.41 -17.26 -59.60
C MET A 221 -3.81 -17.58 -61.05
N ASN A 222 -5.09 -17.43 -61.36
CA ASN A 222 -5.63 -17.56 -62.71
C ASN A 222 -6.45 -16.29 -63.05
N PRO A 223 -6.79 -16.06 -64.33
CA PRO A 223 -7.54 -14.86 -64.72
C PRO A 223 -8.89 -14.72 -64.00
N ASP A 224 -9.50 -15.84 -63.63
CA ASP A 224 -10.83 -15.89 -63.02
C ASP A 224 -10.83 -15.56 -61.52
N ASN A 225 -9.72 -15.76 -60.81
CA ASN A 225 -9.59 -15.52 -59.36
C ASN A 225 -8.70 -14.32 -58.99
N ALA A 226 -7.91 -13.79 -59.92
CA ALA A 226 -6.93 -12.74 -59.65
C ALA A 226 -7.54 -11.45 -59.08
N LEU A 227 -8.73 -11.07 -59.56
CA LEU A 227 -9.39 -9.84 -59.12
C LEU A 227 -9.87 -9.92 -57.66
N GLU A 228 -10.46 -11.05 -57.27
CA GLU A 228 -10.89 -11.29 -55.89
C GLU A 228 -9.69 -11.40 -54.94
N MET A 229 -8.64 -12.11 -55.34
CA MET A 229 -7.39 -12.18 -54.57
C MET A 229 -6.77 -10.79 -54.35
N LEU A 230 -6.83 -9.90 -55.37
CA LEU A 230 -6.32 -8.53 -55.23
C LEU A 230 -7.16 -7.70 -54.24
N LYS A 231 -8.49 -7.86 -54.23
CA LYS A 231 -9.37 -7.19 -53.27
C LYS A 231 -9.08 -7.64 -51.84
N ASP A 232 -8.90 -8.94 -51.63
CA ASP A 232 -8.56 -9.51 -50.33
C ASP A 232 -7.22 -8.99 -49.83
N VAL A 233 -6.17 -9.03 -50.66
CA VAL A 233 -4.85 -8.50 -50.30
C VAL A 233 -4.91 -7.01 -49.95
N ARG A 234 -5.69 -6.21 -50.70
CA ARG A 234 -5.86 -4.79 -50.41
C ARG A 234 -6.56 -4.55 -49.07
N LYS A 235 -7.58 -5.35 -48.77
CA LYS A 235 -8.30 -5.29 -47.48
C LYS A 235 -7.38 -5.67 -46.32
N THR A 236 -6.59 -6.74 -46.47
CA THR A 236 -5.61 -7.17 -45.48
C THR A 236 -4.51 -6.12 -45.27
N LEU A 237 -4.00 -5.51 -46.34
CA LEU A 237 -2.99 -4.44 -46.26
C LEU A 237 -3.52 -3.22 -45.51
N SER A 238 -4.76 -2.81 -45.76
CA SER A 238 -5.42 -1.73 -45.02
C SER A 238 -5.52 -2.06 -43.53
N ALA A 239 -6.03 -3.24 -43.19
CA ALA A 239 -6.19 -3.69 -41.81
C ALA A 239 -4.83 -3.79 -41.07
N ALA A 240 -3.79 -4.29 -41.75
CA ALA A 240 -2.44 -4.37 -41.21
C ALA A 240 -1.83 -2.98 -40.93
N THR A 241 -2.07 -2.02 -41.83
CA THR A 241 -1.59 -0.64 -41.67
C THR A 241 -2.26 0.05 -40.49
N GLU A 242 -3.58 -0.11 -40.33
CA GLU A 242 -4.31 0.44 -39.18
C GLU A 242 -3.90 -0.20 -37.84
N LEU A 243 -3.62 -1.51 -37.85
CA LEU A 243 -3.10 -2.20 -36.66
C LEU A 243 -1.72 -1.65 -36.27
N LYS A 244 -0.84 -1.45 -37.26
CA LYS A 244 0.49 -0.85 -37.05
C LYS A 244 0.35 0.53 -36.38
N GLU A 245 -0.47 1.41 -36.93
CA GLU A 245 -0.68 2.76 -36.39
C GLU A 245 -1.26 2.72 -34.96
N ARG A 246 -2.20 1.81 -34.69
CA ARG A 246 -2.76 1.61 -33.33
C ARG A 246 -1.69 1.18 -32.33
N VAL A 247 -0.81 0.25 -32.71
CA VAL A 247 0.28 -0.23 -31.85
C VAL A 247 1.32 0.86 -31.61
N GLU A 248 1.69 1.63 -32.65
CA GLU A 248 2.64 2.76 -32.50
C GLU A 248 2.10 3.80 -31.51
N LYS A 249 0.82 4.15 -31.60
CA LYS A 249 0.17 5.07 -30.67
C LYS A 249 0.08 4.52 -29.24
N ASP A 250 -0.09 3.21 -29.07
CA ASP A 250 -0.06 2.57 -27.74
C ASP A 250 1.34 2.67 -27.11
N LEU A 251 2.38 2.38 -27.91
CA LEU A 251 3.77 2.50 -27.48
C LEU A 251 4.12 3.93 -27.06
N GLU A 252 3.68 4.96 -27.80
CA GLU A 252 3.89 6.37 -27.44
C GLU A 252 3.28 6.72 -26.08
N ARG A 253 2.04 6.28 -25.81
CA ARG A 253 1.38 6.52 -24.52
C ARG A 253 2.09 5.81 -23.36
N ARG A 254 2.57 4.58 -23.59
CA ARG A 254 3.38 3.85 -22.59
C ARG A 254 4.69 4.57 -22.31
N ALA A 255 5.36 5.10 -23.33
CA ALA A 255 6.58 5.88 -23.16
C ALA A 255 6.36 7.18 -22.35
N GLU A 256 5.25 7.88 -22.60
CA GLU A 256 4.85 9.05 -21.81
C GLU A 256 4.61 8.68 -20.33
N LEU A 257 3.91 7.57 -20.07
CA LEU A 257 3.65 7.08 -18.72
C LEU A 257 4.96 6.79 -17.97
N VAL A 258 5.88 6.06 -18.60
CA VAL A 258 7.20 5.75 -18.01
C VAL A 258 7.96 7.04 -17.68
N THR A 259 7.93 8.02 -18.57
CA THR A 259 8.58 9.32 -18.35
C THR A 259 8.01 10.04 -17.12
N LEU A 260 6.68 10.09 -16.97
CA LEU A 260 6.04 10.74 -15.83
C LEU A 260 6.31 10.03 -14.50
N ILE A 261 6.33 8.70 -14.50
CA ILE A 261 6.67 7.91 -13.31
C ILE A 261 8.11 8.18 -12.88
N ASN A 262 9.05 8.18 -13.82
CA ASN A 262 10.46 8.47 -13.53
C ASN A 262 10.64 9.89 -12.96
N GLN A 263 9.95 10.89 -13.51
CA GLN A 263 9.99 12.26 -12.98
C GLN A 263 9.45 12.37 -11.55
N LEU A 264 8.40 11.60 -11.22
CA LEU A 264 7.90 11.56 -9.84
C LEU A 264 8.85 10.85 -8.90
N GLN A 265 9.41 9.72 -9.35
CA GLN A 265 10.40 8.97 -8.58
C GLN A 265 11.59 9.87 -8.24
N GLU A 266 12.16 10.56 -9.23
CA GLU A 266 13.29 11.48 -9.03
C GLU A 266 12.96 12.57 -8.00
N LYS A 267 11.79 13.21 -8.10
CA LYS A 267 11.35 14.21 -7.13
C LYS A 267 11.22 13.65 -5.71
N GLN A 268 10.67 12.44 -5.57
CA GLN A 268 10.55 11.80 -4.26
C GLN A 268 11.91 11.40 -3.68
N THR A 269 12.84 10.92 -4.52
CA THR A 269 14.21 10.62 -4.11
C THR A 269 14.90 11.85 -3.54
N VAL A 270 14.82 13.01 -4.22
CA VAL A 270 15.41 14.26 -3.71
C VAL A 270 14.83 14.68 -2.36
N ILE A 271 13.52 14.52 -2.16
CA ILE A 271 12.86 14.83 -0.87
C ILE A 271 13.35 13.87 0.23
N LEU A 272 13.46 12.57 -0.08
CA LEU A 272 13.97 11.58 0.86
C LEU A 272 15.42 11.88 1.25
N ASP A 273 16.29 12.16 0.28
CA ASP A 273 17.69 12.49 0.53
C ASP A 273 17.82 13.76 1.40
N SER A 274 17.02 14.79 1.14
CA SER A 274 16.98 15.98 1.98
C SER A 274 16.55 15.67 3.43
N ASN A 275 15.56 14.80 3.61
CA ASN A 275 15.09 14.43 4.94
C ASN A 275 16.10 13.55 5.68
N ILE A 276 16.78 12.65 4.98
CA ILE A 276 17.89 11.85 5.52
C ILE A 276 19.02 12.78 6.00
N SER A 277 19.40 13.78 5.20
CA SER A 277 20.42 14.77 5.60
C SER A 277 20.02 15.52 6.87
N LYS A 278 18.77 16.00 6.96
CA LYS A 278 18.29 16.68 8.18
C LYS A 278 18.31 15.77 9.40
N LEU A 279 17.97 14.49 9.24
CA LEU A 279 18.05 13.53 10.33
C LEU A 279 19.50 13.27 10.76
N GLN A 280 20.44 13.22 9.82
CA GLN A 280 21.86 13.13 10.13
C GLN A 280 22.34 14.34 10.95
N ASP A 281 21.96 15.56 10.55
CA ASP A 281 22.28 16.78 11.30
C ASP A 281 21.73 16.73 12.73
N CYS A 282 20.48 16.26 12.90
CA CYS A 282 19.88 16.08 14.24
C CYS A 282 20.62 15.03 15.08
N LEU A 283 21.04 13.93 14.46
CA LEU A 283 21.80 12.89 15.17
C LEU A 283 23.18 13.38 15.60
N GLU A 284 23.86 14.15 14.76
CA GLU A 284 25.14 14.78 15.10
C GLU A 284 24.97 15.77 16.26
N PHE A 285 23.94 16.62 16.20
CA PHE A 285 23.61 17.54 17.27
C PHE A 285 23.35 16.81 18.61
N LEU A 286 22.57 15.73 18.59
CA LEU A 286 22.32 14.92 19.79
C LEU A 286 23.59 14.26 20.33
N THR A 287 24.49 13.85 19.44
CA THR A 287 25.79 13.28 19.83
C THR A 287 26.65 14.32 20.53
N ASN A 288 26.69 15.55 20.00
CA ASN A 288 27.41 16.67 20.63
C ASN A 288 26.83 17.03 22.00
N ILE A 289 25.50 17.07 22.15
CA ILE A 289 24.86 17.30 23.46
C ILE A 289 25.22 16.19 24.44
N ARG A 290 25.19 14.93 24.01
CA ARG A 290 25.53 13.80 24.87
C ARG A 290 26.99 13.86 25.34
N ALA A 291 27.92 14.22 24.45
CA ALA A 291 29.31 14.43 24.82
C ALA A 291 29.47 15.56 25.85
N ALA A 292 28.86 16.72 25.61
CA ALA A 292 28.89 17.84 26.55
C ALA A 292 28.29 17.48 27.93
N HIS A 293 27.21 16.71 27.95
CA HIS A 293 26.62 16.20 29.19
C HIS A 293 27.61 15.31 29.95
N GLN A 294 28.26 14.37 29.26
CA GLN A 294 29.26 13.48 29.85
C GLN A 294 30.45 14.26 30.44
N ASP A 295 30.99 15.24 29.71
CA ASP A 295 32.10 16.08 30.17
C ASP A 295 31.72 16.87 31.44
N LEU A 296 30.50 17.41 31.49
CA LEU A 296 29.98 18.13 32.66
C LEU A 296 29.77 17.20 33.87
N GLU A 297 29.28 15.98 33.65
CA GLU A 297 29.16 14.97 34.71
C GLU A 297 30.53 14.60 35.27
N ASP A 298 31.51 14.35 34.40
CA ASP A 298 32.87 13.99 34.81
C ASP A 298 33.56 15.15 35.55
N TYR A 299 33.39 16.39 35.10
CA TYR A 299 33.87 17.58 35.81
C TYR A 299 33.23 17.73 37.20
N THR A 300 31.92 17.53 37.30
CA THR A 300 31.18 17.64 38.57
C THR A 300 31.59 16.53 39.55
N ARG A 301 31.82 15.31 39.03
CA ARG A 301 32.32 14.17 39.80
C ARG A 301 33.71 14.43 40.36
N ASN A 302 34.60 15.03 39.56
CA ASN A 302 35.94 15.42 40.01
C ASN A 302 35.89 16.55 41.05
N MET A 303 35.02 17.55 40.89
CA MET A 303 34.82 18.62 41.88
C MET A 303 34.22 18.13 43.20
N THR A 304 33.30 17.18 43.17
CA THR A 304 32.74 16.56 44.39
C THR A 304 33.74 15.62 45.06
N GLY A 305 34.58 14.92 44.30
CA GLY A 305 35.73 14.17 44.81
C GLY A 305 36.76 15.08 45.49
N PHE A 306 37.08 16.23 44.89
CA PHE A 306 37.99 17.23 45.46
C PHE A 306 37.44 17.90 46.72
N LYS A 307 36.13 18.18 46.79
CA LYS A 307 35.47 18.67 48.02
C LYS A 307 35.50 17.65 49.16
N ARG A 308 35.39 16.34 48.89
CA ARG A 308 35.60 15.31 49.92
C ARG A 308 37.05 15.28 50.41
N PHE A 309 38.01 15.50 49.52
CA PHE A 309 39.43 15.54 49.88
C PHE A 309 39.82 16.74 50.78
N ILE A 310 39.19 17.91 50.61
CA ILE A 310 39.40 19.08 51.48
C ILE A 310 38.65 18.97 52.83
N GLY A 311 37.53 18.24 52.87
CA GLY A 311 36.71 18.08 54.08
C GLY A 311 37.42 17.41 55.26
N ASP A 312 38.47 16.63 55.01
CA ASP A 312 39.22 15.92 56.05
C ASP A 312 40.36 16.75 56.69
N TYR A 313 40.71 17.91 56.13
CA TYR A 313 41.82 18.75 56.63
C TYR A 313 41.40 19.91 57.57
N SER A 314 40.09 20.14 57.80
CA SER A 314 39.62 21.33 58.55
C SER A 314 39.16 21.08 60.00
N ASN A 315 39.43 19.91 60.58
CA ASN A 315 38.94 19.60 61.94
C ASN A 315 40.06 19.49 63.00
N SER A 316 40.95 20.48 63.08
CA SER A 316 41.84 20.67 64.24
C SER A 316 42.44 22.09 64.29
N HIS A 317 41.71 23.04 64.88
CA HIS A 317 42.25 23.90 65.94
C HIS A 317 41.20 24.91 66.43
N GLU A 318 40.84 24.73 67.69
CA GLU A 318 40.19 25.69 68.57
C GLU A 318 41.17 26.83 68.93
N ASN A 319 40.76 28.09 68.77
CA ASN A 319 40.86 29.13 69.82
C ASN A 319 40.47 30.52 69.31
N SER A 320 39.53 31.15 70.02
CA SER A 320 39.32 32.60 70.03
C SER A 320 40.27 33.22 71.06
N PRO A 321 40.76 34.48 70.91
CA PRO A 321 40.08 35.57 71.63
C PRO A 321 40.19 37.02 71.05
N LYS A 322 39.19 37.85 71.44
CA LYS A 322 39.19 39.32 71.69
C LYS A 322 39.23 40.35 70.53
N ARG A 323 38.06 40.97 70.34
CA ARG A 323 37.68 42.36 69.97
C ARG A 323 38.77 43.43 69.72
N ALA A 324 38.71 44.08 68.54
CA ALA A 324 38.98 45.51 68.35
C ALA A 324 38.22 46.06 67.12
N LYS A 325 37.51 47.19 67.27
CA LYS A 325 36.92 47.97 66.17
C LYS A 325 38.03 48.79 65.50
N VAL A 326 38.17 48.69 64.17
CA VAL A 326 38.84 49.70 63.33
C VAL A 326 37.96 49.94 62.11
N ASN A 327 37.59 51.20 61.88
CA ASN A 327 36.87 51.66 60.71
C ASN A 327 37.75 51.56 59.46
N SER A 328 37.24 51.00 58.37
CA SER A 328 37.74 51.21 57.00
C SER A 328 36.56 51.09 56.02
N PRO A 329 36.51 51.90 54.95
CA PRO A 329 35.33 52.04 54.10
C PRO A 329 35.12 50.80 53.20
N PRO A 330 33.88 50.56 52.71
CA PRO A 330 33.58 49.39 51.91
C PRO A 330 34.30 49.42 50.55
N PRO A 331 34.74 48.25 50.03
CA PRO A 331 35.30 48.14 48.68
C PRO A 331 34.20 48.36 47.62
N PRO A 332 34.55 48.87 46.43
CA PRO A 332 33.58 49.23 45.40
C PRO A 332 32.91 47.99 44.78
N LEU A 333 31.65 48.15 44.37
CA LEU A 333 30.85 47.14 43.68
C LEU A 333 31.48 46.73 42.34
N PRO A 334 31.42 45.45 41.94
CA PRO A 334 31.84 45.01 40.60
C PRO A 334 30.84 45.50 39.52
N GLU A 335 31.37 46.03 38.42
CA GLU A 335 30.58 46.44 37.25
C GLU A 335 29.85 45.26 36.58
N PRO A 336 28.65 45.50 35.98
CA PRO A 336 27.85 44.45 35.36
C PRO A 336 28.43 43.96 34.02
N GLY A 337 28.92 42.70 34.05
CA GLY A 337 28.84 41.65 33.02
C GLY A 337 29.04 41.98 31.54
N ARG A 338 30.12 41.45 30.94
CA ARG A 338 30.13 41.06 29.51
C ARG A 338 29.64 39.61 29.39
N HIS A 339 28.47 39.42 28.76
CA HIS A 339 28.04 38.12 28.23
C HIS A 339 28.72 37.85 26.87
N PRO A 340 29.06 36.59 26.52
CA PRO A 340 29.39 36.21 25.16
C PRO A 340 28.18 36.40 24.23
N SER A 341 28.42 37.03 23.07
CA SER A 341 27.40 37.37 22.08
C SER A 341 26.71 36.15 21.46
N TYR A 342 25.38 36.13 21.46
CA TYR A 342 24.57 35.33 20.54
C TYR A 342 24.47 36.04 19.17
N PRO A 343 24.34 35.31 18.05
CA PRO A 343 24.01 35.90 16.75
C PRO A 343 22.56 36.45 16.76
N PRO A 344 22.27 37.52 15.97
CA PRO A 344 20.98 38.21 16.05
C PRO A 344 19.86 37.41 15.36
N PRO A 345 18.59 37.58 15.80
CA PRO A 345 17.44 37.02 15.11
C PRO A 345 17.10 37.84 13.86
N LEU A 346 16.66 37.15 12.79
CA LEU A 346 16.10 37.79 11.60
C LEU A 346 14.81 38.55 11.95
N PRO A 347 14.63 39.79 11.46
CA PRO A 347 13.43 40.57 11.77
C PRO A 347 12.22 40.01 11.04
N GLY A 348 11.21 39.59 11.81
CA GLY A 348 9.84 39.44 11.34
C GLY A 348 8.96 40.50 11.98
N HIS A 349 8.31 41.32 11.16
CA HIS A 349 6.99 41.96 11.36
C HIS A 349 6.70 42.59 9.98
N GLY A 350 5.57 42.39 9.30
CA GLY A 350 4.25 41.97 9.69
C GLY A 350 3.30 42.83 8.84
N ASN A 351 2.38 42.22 8.10
CA ASN A 351 0.97 42.65 8.02
C ASN A 351 0.25 41.94 6.87
N TYR A 352 -0.92 41.44 7.23
CA TYR A 352 -1.98 41.08 6.32
C TYR A 352 -2.42 42.32 5.53
N GLN A 353 -2.34 42.27 4.20
CA GLN A 353 -3.32 42.91 3.35
C GLN A 353 -3.68 41.97 2.20
N THR A 354 -4.95 41.56 2.22
CA THR A 354 -5.79 41.28 1.07
C THR A 354 -5.41 42.17 -0.12
N ILE A 355 -5.25 41.59 -1.31
CA ILE A 355 -5.84 42.06 -2.58
C ILE A 355 -5.43 41.09 -3.70
N SER A 356 -6.47 40.58 -4.35
CA SER A 356 -6.54 39.99 -5.68
C SER A 356 -5.55 40.57 -6.69
N LYS A 357 -4.93 39.71 -7.51
CA LYS A 357 -4.98 39.79 -8.99
C LYS A 357 -4.15 38.69 -9.66
N LEU A 358 -4.84 37.92 -10.51
CA LEU A 358 -4.29 37.19 -11.65
C LEU A 358 -3.39 38.12 -12.51
N PRO A 359 -2.39 37.56 -13.22
CA PRO A 359 -2.01 38.06 -14.53
C PRO A 359 -2.73 37.27 -15.64
N PRO A 360 -3.06 37.88 -16.80
CA PRO A 360 -3.54 37.14 -17.96
C PRO A 360 -2.38 36.48 -18.70
N ALA A 361 -2.76 35.54 -19.57
CA ALA A 361 -1.91 34.64 -20.35
C ALA A 361 -0.93 35.34 -21.31
N MET A 362 0.18 34.65 -21.56
CA MET A 362 0.65 34.35 -22.91
C MET A 362 0.99 32.86 -23.01
#